data_AF-A0A504IY25-F1
#
_entry.id   AF-A0A504IY25-F1
#
_cell.length_a   1.000
_cell.length_b   1.000
_cell.length_c   1.000
_cell.angle_alpha   90.00
_cell.angle_beta   90.00
_cell.angle_gamma   90.00
#
_symmetry.space_group_name_H-M   'P 1'
#
loop_
_entity.id
_entity.type
_entity.pdbx_description
1 polymer ?
#
loop_
_entity_poly.entity_id
_entity_poly.type
_entity_poly.pdbx_seq_one_letter_code
_entity_poly.pdbx_strand_id
1 'polypeptide(L)'
;MSLKNLFSKIIEKAIPSEYKTENLTYEQLLNLKKQGCDVDQYLEVYEKGEHPSQIQEQIAQQEQIKIAQKEELLEQLRFEDINIAVHDIPNPTDLSKLTPYLNTLDINSDFIKKSIGSGPYIGRNKWREEVRKGKVIFTSVVQAAPILWEKGEIGYAVAVYVLVEKGEYKNNVTFLKSLSHMLNDFRDKAYCPQGLSSAMIQLYDDLNNPDSIFDVKIDQTLLDSYGFSFEGRKVNSQKIRVKTGGIINSQKEKKLPNGYFPTDGIIPMIAFGTNRDFEFENFEFVSGKFYKL
;
A
#
# COMPACT_ATOMS: atom_id res chain seq x y z
N MET A 1 -20.79 7.25 -5.85
CA MET A 1 -20.39 7.01 -7.25
C MET A 1 -19.86 8.32 -7.81
N SER A 2 -18.60 8.35 -8.19
CA SER A 2 -17.95 9.56 -8.72
C SER A 2 -18.51 9.92 -10.10
N LEU A 3 -18.78 11.20 -10.34
CA LEU A 3 -19.19 11.73 -11.65
C LEU A 3 -18.25 11.24 -12.77
N LYS A 4 -16.95 11.03 -12.49
CA LYS A 4 -15.97 10.45 -13.43
C LYS A 4 -16.44 9.12 -14.08
N ASN A 5 -17.16 8.24 -13.37
CA ASN A 5 -17.59 6.92 -13.88
C ASN A 5 -18.88 6.95 -14.71
N LEU A 6 -19.68 8.02 -14.61
CA LEU A 6 -20.88 8.20 -15.43
C LEU A 6 -20.51 8.85 -16.77
N PHE A 7 -19.53 9.76 -16.77
CA PHE A 7 -19.08 10.47 -17.96
C PHE A 7 -18.21 9.62 -18.88
N SER A 8 -17.25 8.84 -18.36
CA SER A 8 -16.38 8.00 -19.22
C SER A 8 -17.15 6.94 -20.02
N LYS A 9 -18.17 6.33 -19.41
CA LYS A 9 -19.00 5.29 -20.04
C LYS A 9 -19.97 5.80 -21.11
N ILE A 10 -20.35 7.08 -21.07
CA ILE A 10 -21.20 7.71 -22.09
C ILE A 10 -20.34 8.21 -23.25
N ILE A 11 -19.13 8.69 -22.97
CA ILE A 11 -18.20 9.28 -23.95
C ILE A 11 -17.59 8.23 -24.89
N GLU A 12 -17.19 7.05 -24.40
CA GLU A 12 -16.59 6.01 -25.26
C GLU A 12 -17.54 5.42 -26.30
N LYS A 13 -18.86 5.60 -26.15
CA LYS A 13 -19.87 4.95 -27.00
C LYS A 13 -20.47 5.85 -28.08
N ALA A 14 -20.19 7.15 -28.07
CA ALA A 14 -20.91 8.13 -28.89
C ALA A 14 -20.02 9.00 -29.79
N ILE A 15 -18.69 8.97 -29.66
CA ILE A 15 -17.79 9.78 -30.49
C ILE A 15 -16.79 8.85 -31.19
N PRO A 16 -16.69 8.87 -32.54
CA PRO A 16 -15.70 8.10 -33.27
C PRO A 16 -14.28 8.44 -32.80
N SER A 17 -13.45 7.42 -32.65
CA SER A 17 -12.07 7.46 -32.12
C SER A 17 -11.10 8.43 -32.82
N GLU A 18 -11.53 9.08 -33.91
CA GLU A 18 -10.74 10.07 -34.65
C GLU A 18 -10.78 11.48 -34.05
N TYR A 19 -11.68 11.74 -33.09
CA TYR A 19 -11.73 13.01 -32.38
C TYR A 19 -11.21 12.85 -30.96
N LYS A 20 -9.92 13.17 -30.75
CA LYS A 20 -9.43 13.46 -29.39
C LYS A 20 -10.18 14.69 -28.90
N THR A 21 -10.94 14.56 -27.82
CA THR A 21 -11.75 15.63 -27.18
C THR A 21 -10.92 16.81 -26.68
N GLU A 22 -9.60 16.76 -26.83
CA GLU A 22 -8.59 17.68 -26.33
C GLU A 22 -8.44 18.96 -27.16
N ASN A 23 -9.02 19.04 -28.37
CA ASN A 23 -8.83 20.19 -29.29
C ASN A 23 -10.11 20.59 -30.05
N LEU A 24 -11.29 20.33 -29.51
CA LEU A 24 -12.54 20.68 -30.20
C LEU A 24 -12.88 22.16 -29.99
N THR A 25 -12.94 22.92 -31.10
CA THR A 25 -13.36 24.32 -31.09
C THR A 25 -14.87 24.43 -30.86
N TYR A 26 -15.33 25.61 -30.43
CA TYR A 26 -16.76 25.88 -30.23
C TYR A 26 -17.62 25.53 -31.46
N GLU A 27 -17.12 25.80 -32.68
CA GLU A 27 -17.81 25.45 -33.93
C GLU A 27 -17.90 23.93 -34.16
N GLN A 28 -16.88 23.17 -33.75
CA GLN A 28 -16.89 21.71 -33.86
C GLN A 28 -17.86 21.08 -32.86
N LEU A 29 -17.98 21.64 -31.64
CA LEU A 29 -18.98 21.24 -30.65
C LEU A 29 -20.41 21.52 -31.15
N LEU A 30 -20.66 22.68 -31.77
CA LEU A 30 -21.96 22.98 -32.37
C LEU A 30 -22.34 22.01 -33.50
N ASN A 31 -21.36 21.57 -34.31
CA ASN A 31 -21.60 20.58 -35.35
C ASN A 31 -21.90 19.19 -34.78
N LEU A 32 -21.23 18.80 -33.69
CA LEU A 32 -21.53 17.54 -32.98
C LEU A 32 -22.92 17.57 -32.32
N LYS A 33 -23.34 18.72 -31.77
CA LYS A 33 -24.72 18.92 -31.26
C LYS A 33 -25.76 18.72 -32.37
N LYS A 34 -25.52 19.26 -33.56
CA LYS A 34 -26.39 19.08 -34.74
C LYS A 34 -26.45 17.62 -35.22
N GLN A 35 -25.41 16.83 -34.94
CA GLN A 35 -25.36 15.38 -35.22
C GLN A 35 -26.01 14.54 -34.11
N GLY A 36 -26.58 15.17 -33.07
CA GLY A 36 -27.32 14.50 -32.00
C GLY A 36 -26.47 14.06 -30.81
N CYS A 37 -25.22 14.53 -30.70
CA CYS A 37 -24.37 14.28 -29.54
C CYS A 37 -24.68 15.28 -28.41
N ASP A 38 -24.76 14.78 -27.17
CA ASP A 38 -24.98 15.62 -25.98
C ASP A 38 -23.67 16.32 -25.58
N VAL A 39 -23.57 17.61 -25.94
CA VAL A 39 -22.41 18.47 -25.72
C VAL A 39 -22.77 19.79 -25.04
N ASP A 40 -23.98 19.88 -24.47
CA ASP A 40 -24.55 21.13 -23.95
C ASP A 40 -23.74 21.73 -22.81
N GLN A 41 -23.18 20.88 -21.94
CA GLN A 41 -22.32 21.31 -20.84
C GLN A 41 -20.99 21.92 -21.32
N TYR A 42 -20.47 21.52 -22.48
CA TYR A 42 -19.23 22.09 -23.04
C TYR A 42 -19.47 23.45 -23.70
N LEU A 43 -20.63 23.61 -24.37
CA LEU A 43 -21.03 24.90 -24.95
C LEU A 43 -21.28 25.96 -23.87
N GLU A 44 -21.92 25.57 -22.76
CA GLU A 44 -22.17 26.47 -21.63
C GLU A 44 -20.88 26.96 -20.95
N VAL A 45 -19.80 26.15 -21.00
CA VAL A 45 -18.48 26.49 -20.46
C VAL A 45 -17.73 27.47 -21.37
N TYR A 46 -17.77 27.26 -22.69
CA TYR A 46 -17.24 28.23 -23.66
C TYR A 46 -18.00 29.57 -23.61
N GLU A 47 -19.32 29.54 -23.39
CA GLU A 47 -20.14 30.74 -23.25
C GLU A 47 -19.85 31.54 -21.96
N LYS A 48 -19.28 30.89 -20.94
CA LYS A 48 -18.79 31.54 -19.71
C LYS A 48 -17.34 32.04 -19.80
N GLY A 49 -16.65 31.81 -20.92
CA GLY A 49 -15.31 32.34 -21.20
C GLY A 49 -14.14 31.57 -20.58
N GLU A 50 -14.38 30.38 -20.01
CA GLU A 50 -13.35 29.55 -19.37
C GLU A 50 -12.92 28.44 -20.33
N HIS A 51 -11.65 28.45 -20.77
CA HIS A 51 -11.15 27.46 -21.73
C HIS A 51 -10.92 26.10 -21.03
N PRO A 52 -11.28 24.95 -21.64
CA PRO A 52 -11.15 23.62 -21.03
C PRO A 52 -9.74 23.29 -20.50
N SER A 53 -8.69 23.83 -21.12
CA SER A 53 -7.30 23.67 -20.67
C SER A 53 -7.01 24.33 -19.32
N GLN A 54 -7.63 25.47 -19.02
CA GLN A 54 -7.43 26.18 -17.73
C GLN A 54 -8.10 25.44 -16.57
N ILE A 55 -9.25 24.81 -16.83
CA ILE A 55 -9.95 23.97 -15.84
C ILE A 55 -9.13 22.69 -15.56
N GLN A 56 -8.53 22.08 -16.59
CA GLN A 56 -7.65 20.92 -16.41
C GLN A 56 -6.39 21.27 -15.60
N GLU A 57 -5.76 22.42 -15.87
CA GLU A 57 -4.62 22.90 -15.08
C GLU A 57 -4.99 23.14 -13.61
N GLN A 58 -6.15 23.76 -13.34
CA GLN A 58 -6.62 23.97 -11.97
C GLN A 58 -6.92 22.66 -11.24
N ILE A 59 -7.53 21.68 -11.92
CA ILE A 59 -7.79 20.35 -11.35
C ILE A 59 -6.46 19.61 -11.08
N ALA A 60 -5.51 19.66 -12.00
CA ALA A 60 -4.19 19.05 -11.84
C ALA A 60 -3.42 19.67 -10.67
N GLN A 61 -3.44 21.00 -10.53
CA GLN A 61 -2.84 21.70 -9.39
C GLN A 61 -3.51 21.32 -8.06
N GLN A 62 -4.84 21.24 -8.02
CA GLN A 62 -5.55 20.80 -6.82
C GLN A 62 -5.30 19.34 -6.46
N GLU A 63 -5.17 18.44 -7.45
CA GLU A 63 -4.81 17.04 -7.23
C GLU A 63 -3.37 16.93 -6.71
N GLN A 64 -2.42 17.70 -7.25
CA GLN A 64 -1.04 17.76 -6.76
C GLN A 64 -0.95 18.29 -5.32
N ILE A 65 -1.69 19.35 -4.98
CA ILE A 65 -1.75 19.88 -3.61
C ILE A 65 -2.31 18.83 -2.66
N LYS A 66 -3.36 18.08 -3.05
CA LYS A 66 -3.92 17.01 -2.23
C LYS A 66 -2.95 15.85 -2.02
N ILE A 67 -2.19 15.48 -3.06
CA ILE A 67 -1.16 14.45 -2.98
C ILE A 67 -0.06 14.88 -2.02
N ALA A 68 0.47 16.11 -2.17
CA ALA A 68 1.49 16.65 -1.29
C ALA A 68 1.02 16.74 0.18
N GLN A 69 -0.20 17.23 0.41
CA GLN A 69 -0.81 17.28 1.75
C GLN A 69 -1.01 15.90 2.37
N LYS A 70 -1.39 14.91 1.55
CA LYS A 70 -1.54 13.52 1.99
C LYS A 70 -0.18 12.91 2.30
N GLU A 71 0.85 13.16 1.49
CA GLU A 71 2.21 12.72 1.74
C GLU A 71 2.76 13.34 3.03
N GLU A 72 2.56 14.65 3.23
CA GLU A 72 2.93 15.36 4.45
C GLU A 72 2.19 14.82 5.69
N LEU A 73 0.88 14.60 5.60
CA LEU A 73 0.11 14.02 6.71
C LEU A 73 0.53 12.57 7.01
N LEU A 74 0.80 11.78 5.97
CA LEU A 74 1.33 10.43 6.12
C LEU A 74 2.70 10.48 6.79
N GLU A 75 3.57 11.43 6.42
CA GLU A 75 4.87 11.63 7.04
C GLU A 75 4.73 12.02 8.53
N GLN A 76 3.87 12.99 8.86
CA GLN A 76 3.60 13.41 10.25
C GLN A 76 3.06 12.26 11.12
N LEU A 77 2.15 11.44 10.59
CA LEU A 77 1.58 10.27 11.30
C LEU A 77 2.52 9.06 11.33
N ARG A 78 3.46 8.98 10.39
CA ARG A 78 4.51 7.96 10.34
C ARG A 78 5.59 8.21 11.39
N PHE A 79 5.87 9.48 11.73
CA PHE A 79 7.08 9.82 12.45
C PHE A 79 6.92 10.16 13.94
N GLU A 80 6.01 11.03 14.42
CA GLU A 80 6.36 11.71 15.69
C GLU A 80 5.33 11.88 16.83
N ASP A 81 4.00 11.80 16.67
CA ASP A 81 3.13 12.23 17.79
C ASP A 81 2.22 11.18 18.44
N ILE A 82 2.60 10.80 19.67
CA ILE A 82 1.75 10.07 20.65
C ILE A 82 0.57 10.95 21.14
N ASN A 83 0.59 12.24 20.82
CA ASN A 83 -0.41 13.22 21.25
C ASN A 83 -1.52 13.48 20.23
N ILE A 84 -1.41 12.95 19.00
CA ILE A 84 -2.54 12.98 18.06
C ILE A 84 -3.60 12.02 18.59
N ALA A 85 -4.79 12.54 18.83
CA ALA A 85 -5.87 11.70 19.29
C ALA A 85 -6.21 10.69 18.18
N VAL A 86 -6.40 9.42 18.55
CA VAL A 86 -6.56 8.33 17.57
C VAL A 86 -7.72 8.58 16.57
N HIS A 87 -8.72 9.37 16.95
CA HIS A 87 -9.83 9.75 16.07
C HIS A 87 -9.44 10.69 14.92
N ASP A 88 -8.34 11.43 15.06
CA ASP A 88 -7.83 12.35 14.04
C ASP A 88 -6.92 11.63 13.03
N ILE A 89 -6.44 10.44 13.37
CA ILE A 89 -5.63 9.60 12.49
C ILE A 89 -6.56 9.03 11.41
N PRO A 90 -6.32 9.28 10.10
CA PRO A 90 -7.04 8.60 9.04
C PRO A 90 -6.86 7.08 9.17
N ASN A 91 -7.90 6.28 8.91
CA ASN A 91 -7.81 4.82 8.95
C ASN A 91 -7.06 4.22 10.19
N PRO A 92 -7.47 4.57 11.42
CA PRO A 92 -6.77 4.12 12.61
C PRO A 92 -7.01 2.63 12.85
N THR A 93 -6.02 1.99 13.43
CA THR A 93 -6.03 0.56 13.76
C THR A 93 -5.75 0.35 15.24
N ASP A 94 -6.25 -0.77 15.75
CA ASP A 94 -5.95 -1.28 17.08
C ASP A 94 -5.45 -2.73 16.96
N LEU A 95 -4.12 -2.85 16.88
CA LEU A 95 -3.45 -4.14 16.75
C LEU A 95 -3.51 -4.96 18.04
N SER A 96 -3.85 -4.35 19.19
CA SER A 96 -4.02 -5.10 20.44
C SER A 96 -5.18 -6.11 20.35
N LYS A 97 -6.19 -5.82 19.50
CA LYS A 97 -7.29 -6.73 19.16
C LYS A 97 -6.81 -8.04 18.53
N LEU A 98 -5.58 -8.09 18.00
CA LEU A 98 -5.01 -9.30 17.38
C LEU A 98 -4.24 -10.19 18.35
N THR A 99 -4.04 -9.78 19.60
CA THR A 99 -3.33 -10.55 20.63
C THR A 99 -3.82 -12.01 20.74
N PRO A 100 -5.14 -12.31 20.69
CA PRO A 100 -5.63 -13.70 20.77
C PRO A 100 -5.17 -14.61 19.62
N TYR A 101 -4.76 -14.05 18.48
CA TYR A 101 -4.45 -14.80 17.26
C TYR A 101 -2.95 -14.95 16.99
N LEU A 102 -2.07 -14.29 17.78
CA LEU A 102 -0.63 -14.27 17.53
C LEU A 102 0.02 -15.66 17.68
N ASN A 103 -0.49 -16.47 18.61
CA ASN A 103 0.13 -17.74 19.00
C ASN A 103 -0.58 -18.99 18.48
N THR A 104 -1.88 -18.89 18.17
CA THR A 104 -2.67 -20.04 17.73
C THR A 104 -3.74 -19.59 16.73
N LEU A 105 -3.81 -20.29 15.60
CA LEU A 105 -4.81 -20.07 14.57
C LEU A 105 -5.81 -21.23 14.58
N ASP A 106 -7.07 -20.94 14.91
CA ASP A 106 -8.16 -21.89 14.70
C ASP A 106 -8.69 -21.77 13.28
N ILE A 107 -8.53 -22.84 12.51
CA ILE A 107 -8.95 -22.91 11.11
C ILE A 107 -10.45 -22.77 10.89
N ASN A 108 -11.26 -23.09 11.91
CA ASN A 108 -12.71 -23.00 11.83
C ASN A 108 -13.23 -21.63 12.27
N SER A 109 -12.37 -20.79 12.85
CA SER A 109 -12.72 -19.46 13.32
C SER A 109 -13.12 -18.54 12.19
N ASP A 110 -13.98 -17.57 12.51
CA ASP A 110 -14.30 -16.47 11.61
C ASP A 110 -13.07 -15.62 11.27
N PHE A 111 -12.03 -15.65 12.11
CA PHE A 111 -10.74 -15.01 11.89
C PHE A 111 -10.07 -15.54 10.62
N ILE A 112 -9.88 -16.85 10.56
CA ILE A 112 -9.28 -17.50 9.39
C ILE A 112 -10.18 -17.36 8.16
N LYS A 113 -11.48 -17.68 8.28
CA LYS A 113 -12.41 -17.63 7.14
C LYS A 113 -12.46 -16.27 6.46
N LYS A 114 -12.36 -15.19 7.21
CA LYS A 114 -12.48 -13.83 6.67
C LYS A 114 -11.14 -13.24 6.22
N SER A 115 -10.03 -13.74 6.75
CA SER A 115 -8.69 -13.30 6.34
C SER A 115 -8.20 -14.06 5.10
N ILE A 116 -8.33 -15.38 5.09
CA ILE A 116 -7.77 -16.24 4.02
C ILE A 116 -8.79 -17.09 3.26
N GLY A 117 -10.07 -17.01 3.62
CA GLY A 117 -11.14 -17.74 2.95
C GLY A 117 -11.25 -19.21 3.38
N SER A 118 -12.01 -19.98 2.60
CA SER A 118 -12.35 -21.39 2.89
C SER A 118 -11.30 -22.40 2.42
N GLY A 119 -10.18 -21.92 1.86
CA GLY A 119 -9.13 -22.74 1.26
C GLY A 119 -9.52 -23.37 -0.09
N PRO A 120 -8.55 -23.99 -0.79
CA PRO A 120 -8.78 -24.59 -2.09
C PRO A 120 -9.62 -25.88 -2.00
N TYR A 121 -10.26 -26.24 -3.13
CA TYR A 121 -10.96 -27.52 -3.25
C TYR A 121 -10.00 -28.71 -3.30
N ILE A 122 -8.96 -28.62 -4.14
CA ILE A 122 -7.89 -29.62 -4.25
C ILE A 122 -6.77 -29.27 -3.26
N GLY A 123 -6.21 -30.28 -2.57
CA GLY A 123 -5.13 -30.06 -1.60
C GLY A 123 -5.59 -29.46 -0.27
N ARG A 124 -6.90 -29.45 0.01
CA ARG A 124 -7.49 -28.88 1.24
C ARG A 124 -6.79 -29.35 2.51
N ASN A 125 -6.50 -30.64 2.65
CA ASN A 125 -5.85 -31.15 3.86
C ASN A 125 -4.44 -30.57 4.06
N LYS A 126 -3.64 -30.50 2.99
CA LYS A 126 -2.30 -29.87 3.03
C LYS A 126 -2.41 -28.38 3.39
N TRP A 127 -3.33 -27.66 2.74
CA TRP A 127 -3.61 -26.26 3.07
C TRP A 127 -4.01 -26.09 4.54
N ARG A 128 -4.88 -26.96 5.07
CA ARG A 128 -5.29 -26.92 6.48
C ARG A 128 -4.11 -27.12 7.43
N GLU A 129 -3.19 -28.02 7.12
CA GLU A 129 -1.97 -28.23 7.90
C GLU A 129 -1.04 -27.00 7.89
N GLU A 130 -0.89 -26.34 6.73
CA GLU A 130 -0.09 -25.11 6.64
C GLU A 130 -0.74 -23.95 7.39
N VAL A 131 -2.07 -23.82 7.35
CA VAL A 131 -2.81 -22.82 8.15
C VAL A 131 -2.65 -23.06 9.64
N ARG A 132 -2.73 -24.32 10.10
CA ARG A 132 -2.53 -24.67 11.52
C ARG A 132 -1.14 -24.33 12.04
N LYS A 133 -0.12 -24.41 11.18
CA LYS A 133 1.27 -24.05 11.49
C LYS A 133 1.55 -22.55 11.32
N GLY A 134 0.63 -21.84 10.67
CA GLY A 134 0.77 -20.43 10.37
C GLY A 134 0.74 -19.56 11.62
N LYS A 135 1.21 -18.32 11.47
CA LYS A 135 1.24 -17.33 12.55
C LYS A 135 0.86 -15.96 12.03
N VAL A 136 0.21 -15.17 12.88
CA VAL A 136 0.07 -13.74 12.60
C VAL A 136 1.43 -13.08 12.76
N ILE A 137 1.83 -12.33 11.74
CA ILE A 137 3.00 -11.47 11.75
C ILE A 137 2.58 -10.03 11.51
N PHE A 138 3.28 -9.09 12.12
CA PHE A 138 3.16 -7.68 11.79
C PHE A 138 4.30 -7.30 10.85
N THR A 139 3.95 -6.52 9.84
CA THR A 139 4.88 -5.95 8.87
C THR A 139 4.73 -4.44 8.88
N SER A 140 5.78 -3.71 8.52
CA SER A 140 5.70 -2.27 8.27
C SER A 140 5.92 -1.99 6.79
N VAL A 141 5.13 -1.07 6.24
CA VAL A 141 5.27 -0.60 4.86
C VAL A 141 6.44 0.39 4.79
N VAL A 142 7.46 0.02 4.01
CA VAL A 142 8.60 0.89 3.68
C VAL A 142 8.17 1.82 2.54
N GLN A 143 7.72 1.23 1.43
CA GLN A 143 7.30 1.94 0.23
C GLN A 143 6.04 1.30 -0.34
N ALA A 144 5.19 2.09 -0.98
CA ALA A 144 3.98 1.57 -1.61
C ALA A 144 3.49 2.52 -2.70
N ALA A 145 2.83 1.97 -3.72
CA ALA A 145 2.14 2.78 -4.71
C ALA A 145 1.12 3.73 -4.02
N PRO A 146 1.03 5.02 -4.41
CA PRO A 146 0.16 6.01 -3.74
C PRO A 146 -1.32 5.59 -3.62
N ILE A 147 -1.79 4.83 -4.62
CA ILE A 147 -3.16 4.30 -4.71
C ILE A 147 -3.49 3.31 -3.57
N LEU A 148 -2.49 2.73 -2.89
CA LEU A 148 -2.70 1.83 -1.76
C LEU A 148 -3.10 2.57 -0.48
N TRP A 149 -2.88 3.88 -0.42
CA TRP A 149 -3.23 4.76 0.70
C TRP A 149 -4.58 5.45 0.53
N GLU A 150 -5.29 5.17 -0.56
CA GLU A 150 -6.57 5.81 -0.90
C GLU A 150 -7.67 4.78 -1.11
N LYS A 151 -8.92 5.21 -0.84
CA LYS A 151 -10.09 4.46 -1.30
C LYS A 151 -10.16 4.50 -2.82
N GLY A 152 -10.34 3.34 -3.43
CA GLY A 152 -10.49 3.24 -4.88
C GLY A 152 -10.09 1.87 -5.38
N GLU A 153 -10.56 1.55 -6.57
CA GLU A 153 -10.21 0.30 -7.23
C GLU A 153 -8.75 0.33 -7.69
N ILE A 154 -8.08 -0.81 -7.60
CA ILE A 154 -6.76 -1.04 -8.18
C ILE A 154 -6.82 -2.24 -9.10
N GLY A 155 -6.09 -2.25 -10.21
CA GLY A 155 -5.87 -3.49 -10.96
C GLY A 155 -4.90 -4.38 -10.18
N TYR A 156 -3.66 -3.90 -10.10
CA TYR A 156 -2.56 -4.49 -9.34
C TYR A 156 -1.65 -3.37 -8.86
N ALA A 157 -1.16 -3.47 -7.64
CA ALA A 157 -0.21 -2.53 -7.06
C ALA A 157 0.83 -3.27 -6.22
N VAL A 158 1.96 -2.63 -5.98
CA VAL A 158 3.09 -3.21 -5.25
C VAL A 158 3.41 -2.36 -4.01
N ALA A 159 3.84 -3.03 -2.96
CA ALA A 159 4.43 -2.41 -1.78
C ALA A 159 5.67 -3.19 -1.31
N VAL A 160 6.57 -2.50 -0.65
CA VAL A 160 7.75 -3.04 0.02
C VAL A 160 7.47 -3.08 1.52
N TYR A 161 7.65 -4.25 2.11
CA TYR A 161 7.40 -4.52 3.52
C TYR A 161 8.70 -4.86 4.22
N VAL A 162 8.82 -4.46 5.49
CA VAL A 162 9.82 -4.98 6.43
C VAL A 162 9.13 -5.79 7.51
N LEU A 163 9.71 -6.93 7.87
CA LEU A 163 9.20 -7.83 8.91
C LEU A 163 10.33 -8.50 9.70
N VAL A 164 9.97 -8.98 10.89
CA VAL A 164 10.87 -9.76 11.75
C VAL A 164 10.37 -11.20 11.84
N GLU A 165 11.15 -12.13 11.30
CA GLU A 165 10.75 -13.53 11.15
C GLU A 165 10.55 -14.23 12.51
N LYS A 166 11.46 -13.98 13.46
CA LYS A 166 11.51 -14.55 14.81
C LYS A 166 12.42 -13.72 15.73
N GLY A 167 12.31 -13.98 17.04
CA GLY A 167 13.10 -13.30 18.08
C GLY A 167 12.22 -12.39 18.94
N GLU A 168 12.87 -11.65 19.84
CA GLU A 168 12.20 -10.79 20.83
C GLU A 168 11.44 -9.62 20.21
N TYR A 169 11.91 -9.09 19.08
CA TYR A 169 11.24 -7.99 18.37
C TYR A 169 10.19 -8.45 17.37
N LYS A 170 9.88 -9.75 17.30
CA LYS A 170 8.81 -10.24 16.42
C LYS A 170 7.48 -9.60 16.83
N ASN A 171 6.79 -8.99 15.85
CA ASN A 171 5.53 -8.27 16.04
C ASN A 171 5.63 -7.06 16.98
N ASN A 172 6.84 -6.58 17.31
CA ASN A 172 7.02 -5.32 18.02
C ASN A 172 6.80 -4.16 17.04
N VAL A 173 5.70 -3.43 17.25
CA VAL A 173 5.27 -2.33 16.36
C VAL A 173 6.29 -1.20 16.32
N THR A 174 6.76 -0.75 17.49
CA THR A 174 7.73 0.35 17.59
C THR A 174 9.06 -0.01 16.92
N PHE A 175 9.49 -1.26 17.05
CA PHE A 175 10.68 -1.77 16.37
C PHE A 175 10.52 -1.77 14.85
N LEU A 176 9.38 -2.27 14.34
CA LEU A 176 9.09 -2.28 12.91
C LEU A 176 8.99 -0.87 12.29
N LYS A 177 8.43 0.08 13.04
CA LYS A 177 8.42 1.50 12.63
C LYS A 177 9.84 2.07 12.55
N SER A 178 10.67 1.80 13.56
CA SER A 178 12.08 2.22 13.59
C SER A 178 12.86 1.64 12.40
N LEU A 179 12.63 0.37 12.05
CA LEU A 179 13.24 -0.24 10.87
C LEU A 179 12.76 0.38 9.56
N SER A 180 11.45 0.62 9.42
CA SER A 180 10.91 1.25 8.22
C SER A 180 11.48 2.65 8.03
N HIS A 181 11.65 3.43 9.11
CA HIS A 181 12.30 4.73 9.06
C HIS A 181 13.74 4.62 8.55
N MET A 182 14.56 3.76 9.15
CA MET A 182 15.95 3.55 8.72
C MET A 182 16.02 3.14 7.24
N LEU A 183 15.09 2.31 6.76
CA LEU A 183 15.03 1.90 5.35
C LEU A 183 14.57 3.02 4.41
N ASN A 184 13.68 3.91 4.85
CA ASN A 184 13.33 5.11 4.09
C ASN A 184 14.53 6.05 4.00
N ASP A 185 15.20 6.32 5.12
CA ASP A 185 16.42 7.13 5.15
C ASP A 185 17.50 6.54 4.24
N PHE A 186 17.61 5.22 4.22
CA PHE A 186 18.53 4.48 3.35
C PHE A 186 18.21 4.63 1.87
N ARG A 187 16.93 4.51 1.49
CA ARG A 187 16.47 4.76 0.12
C ARG A 187 16.72 6.21 -0.31
N ASP A 188 16.42 7.16 0.58
CA ASP A 188 16.39 8.59 0.27
C ASP A 188 17.79 9.25 0.33
N LYS A 189 18.85 8.49 0.63
CA LYS A 189 20.22 9.01 0.49
C LYS A 189 20.52 9.35 -0.97
N ALA A 190 21.30 10.42 -1.17
CA ALA A 190 21.84 10.75 -2.49
C ALA A 190 22.85 9.71 -3.00
N TYR A 191 23.53 9.01 -2.07
CA TYR A 191 24.56 8.02 -2.39
C TYR A 191 24.47 6.82 -1.43
N CYS A 192 24.74 5.63 -1.98
CA CYS A 192 24.82 4.40 -1.20
C CYS A 192 25.93 4.49 -0.13
N PRO A 193 25.64 4.21 1.16
CA PRO A 193 26.63 4.22 2.23
C PRO A 193 27.82 3.30 1.96
N GLN A 194 29.01 3.72 2.41
CA GLN A 194 30.23 2.92 2.29
C GLN A 194 30.27 1.77 3.31
N GLY A 195 31.02 0.71 2.99
CA GLY A 195 31.23 -0.43 3.88
C GLY A 195 30.07 -1.42 3.97
N LEU A 196 29.05 -1.25 3.13
CA LEU A 196 27.93 -2.17 2.99
C LEU A 196 28.34 -3.45 2.26
N SER A 197 27.65 -4.55 2.57
CA SER A 197 27.76 -5.77 1.78
C SER A 197 27.18 -5.58 0.37
N SER A 198 27.55 -6.45 -0.56
CA SER A 198 26.96 -6.47 -1.91
C SER A 198 25.45 -6.64 -1.91
N ALA A 199 24.88 -7.37 -0.94
CA ALA A 199 23.44 -7.55 -0.83
C ALA A 199 22.72 -6.26 -0.42
N MET A 200 23.32 -5.46 0.47
CA MET A 200 22.74 -4.17 0.88
C MET A 200 22.92 -3.11 -0.20
N ILE A 201 24.03 -3.14 -0.94
CA ILE A 201 24.20 -2.30 -2.14
C ILE A 201 23.12 -2.62 -3.18
N GLN A 202 22.87 -3.91 -3.46
CA GLN A 202 21.79 -4.31 -4.36
C GLN A 202 20.42 -3.86 -3.85
N LEU A 203 20.15 -3.99 -2.53
CA LEU A 203 18.91 -3.50 -1.93
C LEU A 203 18.74 -1.98 -2.11
N TYR A 204 19.81 -1.20 -2.02
CA TYR A 204 19.77 0.24 -2.29
C TYR A 204 19.31 0.53 -3.72
N ASP A 205 19.88 -0.18 -4.69
CA ASP A 205 19.50 -0.04 -6.11
C ASP A 205 18.05 -0.49 -6.34
N ASP A 206 17.65 -1.60 -5.73
CA ASP A 206 16.30 -2.15 -5.84
C ASP A 206 15.22 -1.24 -5.24
N LEU A 207 15.50 -0.59 -4.10
CA LEU A 207 14.58 0.38 -3.49
C LEU A 207 14.37 1.62 -4.37
N ASN A 208 15.35 1.94 -5.23
CA ASN A 208 15.28 3.04 -6.19
C ASN A 208 14.75 2.64 -7.57
N ASN A 209 14.47 1.35 -7.79
CA ASN A 209 13.97 0.83 -9.05
C ASN A 209 12.49 0.39 -8.93
N PRO A 210 11.54 1.08 -9.58
CA PRO A 210 10.12 0.73 -9.49
C PRO A 210 9.77 -0.65 -10.08
N ASP A 211 10.63 -1.21 -10.94
CA ASP A 211 10.44 -2.53 -11.55
C ASP A 211 11.08 -3.67 -10.75
N SER A 212 11.85 -3.36 -9.70
CA SER A 212 12.52 -4.36 -8.88
C SER A 212 11.55 -5.12 -7.98
N ILE A 213 11.63 -6.45 -8.02
CA ILE A 213 10.96 -7.36 -7.09
C ILE A 213 12.04 -8.12 -6.34
N PHE A 214 12.08 -7.96 -5.03
CA PHE A 214 13.16 -8.51 -4.22
C PHE A 214 12.67 -9.07 -2.90
N ASP A 215 13.51 -9.90 -2.31
CA ASP A 215 13.30 -10.54 -1.03
C ASP A 215 14.66 -10.75 -0.34
N VAL A 216 14.98 -9.84 0.58
CA VAL A 216 16.33 -9.67 1.11
C VAL A 216 16.31 -9.71 2.63
N LYS A 217 17.29 -10.41 3.22
CA LYS A 217 17.55 -10.31 4.65
C LYS A 217 18.50 -9.16 4.91
N ILE A 218 18.11 -8.25 5.81
CA ILE A 218 19.00 -7.19 6.24
C ILE A 218 20.18 -7.80 6.98
N ASP A 219 21.38 -7.40 6.61
CA ASP A 219 22.59 -7.81 7.29
C ASP A 219 23.08 -6.75 8.29
N GLN A 220 24.10 -7.12 9.05
CA GLN A 220 24.63 -6.28 10.12
C GLN A 220 25.36 -5.04 9.57
N THR A 221 25.85 -5.06 8.33
CA THR A 221 26.58 -3.92 7.75
C THR A 221 25.67 -2.71 7.59
N LEU A 222 24.42 -2.93 7.15
CA LEU A 222 23.43 -1.86 7.07
C LEU A 222 23.09 -1.32 8.47
N LEU A 223 22.75 -2.21 9.41
CA LEU A 223 22.42 -1.78 10.78
C LEU A 223 23.56 -0.99 11.43
N ASP A 224 24.80 -1.45 11.26
CA ASP A 224 25.97 -0.81 11.84
C ASP A 224 26.27 0.54 11.17
N SER A 225 26.04 0.68 9.85
CA SER A 225 26.19 1.97 9.14
C SER A 225 25.25 3.06 9.65
N TYR A 226 24.09 2.68 10.17
CA TYR A 226 23.11 3.59 10.80
C TYR A 226 23.24 3.66 12.32
N GLY A 227 24.19 2.94 12.92
CA GLY A 227 24.27 2.81 14.39
C GLY A 227 22.96 2.30 15.00
N PHE A 228 22.22 1.47 14.27
CA PHE A 228 20.85 1.10 14.61
C PHE A 228 20.81 0.34 15.93
N SER A 229 20.11 0.92 16.89
CA SER A 229 19.86 0.34 18.20
C SER A 229 18.39 0.51 18.56
N PHE A 230 17.89 -0.36 19.42
CA PHE A 230 16.52 -0.31 19.89
C PHE A 230 16.50 -0.55 21.40
N GLU A 231 15.79 0.30 22.14
CA GLU A 231 15.74 0.25 23.62
C GLU A 231 17.15 0.20 24.26
N GLY A 232 18.10 0.94 23.68
CA GLY A 232 19.49 1.00 24.15
C GLY A 232 20.33 -0.25 23.87
N ARG A 233 19.83 -1.20 23.07
CA ARG A 233 20.53 -2.44 22.72
C ARG A 233 20.89 -2.49 21.25
N LYS A 234 22.09 -3.03 20.95
CA LYS A 234 22.49 -3.33 19.57
C LYS A 234 21.58 -4.44 19.03
N VAL A 235 21.06 -4.23 17.83
CA VAL A 235 20.15 -5.15 17.17
C VAL A 235 20.93 -6.14 16.32
N ASN A 236 20.58 -7.41 16.42
CA ASN A 236 21.12 -8.47 15.56
C ASN A 236 20.25 -8.60 14.31
N SER A 237 20.86 -8.48 13.13
CA SER A 237 20.16 -8.43 11.85
C SER A 237 19.52 -9.74 11.40
N GLN A 238 19.89 -10.88 11.99
CA GLN A 238 19.71 -12.23 11.41
C GLN A 238 18.29 -12.66 11.03
N LYS A 239 17.26 -11.87 11.38
CA LYS A 239 15.83 -12.17 11.26
C LYS A 239 15.00 -11.04 10.66
N ILE A 240 15.64 -9.96 10.22
CA ILE A 240 14.97 -8.83 9.59
C ILE A 240 14.96 -9.07 8.08
N ARG A 241 13.78 -8.95 7.48
CA ARG A 241 13.56 -9.24 6.07
C ARG A 241 12.80 -8.09 5.43
N VAL A 242 13.26 -7.65 4.27
CA VAL A 242 12.62 -6.63 3.43
C VAL A 242 12.22 -7.28 2.13
N LYS A 243 10.98 -7.03 1.71
CA LYS A 243 10.38 -7.79 0.62
C LYS A 243 9.33 -7.00 -0.13
N THR A 244 9.30 -7.18 -1.44
CA THR A 244 8.23 -6.72 -2.32
C THR A 244 7.01 -7.64 -2.24
N GLY A 245 5.80 -7.08 -2.19
CA GLY A 245 4.55 -7.84 -2.21
C GLY A 245 3.48 -7.15 -3.07
N GLY A 246 2.83 -7.95 -3.92
CA GLY A 246 1.74 -7.50 -4.79
C GLY A 246 0.40 -7.50 -4.08
N ILE A 247 -0.48 -6.59 -4.49
CA ILE A 247 -1.80 -6.38 -3.92
C ILE A 247 -2.78 -6.18 -5.07
N ILE A 248 -3.87 -6.95 -5.05
CA ILE A 248 -4.97 -6.84 -6.02
C ILE A 248 -6.21 -6.22 -5.38
N ASN A 249 -7.15 -5.77 -6.22
CA ASN A 249 -8.35 -5.08 -5.74
C ASN A 249 -9.09 -5.83 -4.64
N SER A 250 -9.26 -7.13 -4.83
CA SER A 250 -10.05 -7.96 -3.91
C SER A 250 -9.41 -8.06 -2.52
N GLN A 251 -8.08 -8.05 -2.43
CA GLN A 251 -7.37 -8.00 -1.15
C GLN A 251 -7.50 -6.62 -0.53
N LYS A 252 -7.28 -5.56 -1.32
CA LYS A 252 -7.40 -4.17 -0.87
C LYS A 252 -8.78 -3.90 -0.27
N GLU A 253 -9.85 -4.14 -1.01
CA GLU A 253 -11.23 -3.84 -0.60
C GLU A 253 -11.76 -4.73 0.51
N LYS A 254 -11.46 -6.04 0.46
CA LYS A 254 -12.09 -7.02 1.36
C LYS A 254 -11.29 -7.30 2.61
N LYS A 255 -9.97 -7.06 2.60
CA LYS A 255 -9.07 -7.45 3.68
C LYS A 255 -8.46 -6.28 4.43
N LEU A 256 -8.44 -5.05 3.92
CA LEU A 256 -7.91 -3.91 4.67
C LEU A 256 -9.00 -3.21 5.51
N PRO A 257 -8.66 -2.54 6.63
CA PRO A 257 -9.61 -1.93 7.59
C PRO A 257 -10.74 -1.13 6.97
N ASN A 258 -10.38 -0.27 6.01
CA ASN A 258 -11.32 0.59 5.29
C ASN A 258 -11.09 0.56 3.77
N GLY A 259 -10.49 -0.53 3.26
CA GLY A 259 -10.20 -0.70 1.83
C GLY A 259 -8.91 -0.01 1.34
N TYR A 260 -8.00 0.36 2.25
CA TYR A 260 -6.70 0.97 1.96
C TYR A 260 -5.78 0.81 3.19
N PHE A 261 -4.50 1.13 3.05
CA PHE A 261 -3.50 0.93 4.08
C PHE A 261 -3.79 1.70 5.38
N PRO A 262 -3.60 1.06 6.55
CA PRO A 262 -3.53 1.73 7.85
C PRO A 262 -2.50 2.84 7.80
N THR A 263 -2.84 3.98 8.38
CA THR A 263 -2.00 5.17 8.28
C THR A 263 -0.68 5.04 9.04
N ASP A 264 -0.64 4.19 10.06
CA ASP A 264 0.59 3.87 10.77
C ASP A 264 1.53 2.92 10.00
N GLY A 265 1.11 2.48 8.80
CA GLY A 265 1.88 1.62 7.91
C GLY A 265 2.03 0.18 8.41
N ILE A 266 1.37 -0.22 9.50
CA ILE A 266 1.48 -1.57 10.05
C ILE A 266 0.42 -2.47 9.46
N ILE A 267 0.88 -3.50 8.74
CA ILE A 267 0.02 -4.47 8.09
C ILE A 267 0.15 -5.84 8.76
N PRO A 268 -0.88 -6.30 9.48
CA PRO A 268 -0.91 -7.66 9.99
C PRO A 268 -1.20 -8.65 8.85
N MET A 269 -0.39 -9.69 8.76
CA MET A 269 -0.50 -10.77 7.79
C MET A 269 -0.51 -12.13 8.50
N ILE A 270 -1.05 -13.14 7.85
CA ILE A 270 -0.94 -14.54 8.25
C ILE A 270 0.11 -15.18 7.37
N ALA A 271 1.19 -15.64 7.98
CA ALA A 271 2.25 -16.38 7.32
C ALA A 271 1.94 -17.88 7.37
N PHE A 272 1.96 -18.55 6.23
CA PHE A 272 1.85 -20.01 6.06
C PHE A 272 3.24 -20.61 5.77
N GLY A 273 3.39 -21.93 5.92
CA GLY A 273 4.64 -22.63 5.62
C GLY A 273 5.44 -23.09 6.85
N THR A 274 6.34 -24.04 6.64
CA THR A 274 7.33 -24.43 7.65
C THR A 274 8.34 -23.29 7.85
N ASN A 275 8.77 -23.07 9.09
CA ASN A 275 9.69 -22.01 9.58
C ASN A 275 11.00 -21.75 8.79
N ARG A 276 11.28 -22.47 7.68
CA ARG A 276 12.55 -22.40 6.97
C ARG A 276 12.57 -21.28 5.92
N ASP A 277 11.51 -21.07 5.15
CA ASP A 277 11.57 -20.11 4.04
C ASP A 277 10.24 -19.36 3.92
N PHE A 278 10.22 -18.10 4.39
CA PHE A 278 9.13 -17.14 4.18
C PHE A 278 9.07 -16.70 2.71
N GLU A 279 8.78 -17.62 1.80
CA GLU A 279 8.70 -17.39 0.36
C GLU A 279 7.46 -16.55 -0.05
N PHE A 280 7.52 -15.98 -1.26
CA PHE A 280 6.60 -14.96 -1.82
C PHE A 280 5.11 -15.31 -1.79
N GLU A 281 4.76 -16.59 -1.66
CA GLU A 281 3.41 -17.09 -1.89
C GLU A 281 2.60 -17.39 -0.61
N ASN A 282 3.19 -17.19 0.58
CA ASN A 282 2.61 -17.71 1.82
C ASN A 282 2.09 -16.65 2.79
N PHE A 283 1.84 -15.42 2.35
CA PHE A 283 1.23 -14.40 3.22
C PHE A 283 -0.15 -14.00 2.73
N GLU A 284 -1.06 -13.83 3.68
CA GLU A 284 -2.37 -13.26 3.43
C GLU A 284 -2.68 -12.18 4.44
N PHE A 285 -3.30 -11.09 4.00
CA PHE A 285 -3.71 -10.02 4.92
C PHE A 285 -4.68 -10.55 5.97
N VAL A 286 -4.44 -10.18 7.23
CA VAL A 286 -5.47 -10.29 8.26
C VAL A 286 -6.62 -9.36 7.85
N SER A 287 -7.86 -9.84 7.99
CA SER A 287 -9.01 -9.02 7.67
C SER A 287 -9.11 -7.81 8.61
N GLY A 288 -9.17 -6.62 8.02
CA GLY A 288 -9.24 -5.32 8.66
C GLY A 288 -10.34 -5.19 9.69
N LYS A 289 -11.44 -5.94 9.55
CA LYS A 289 -12.52 -5.97 10.53
C LYS A 289 -12.08 -6.40 11.94
N PHE A 290 -10.92 -7.07 12.09
CA PHE A 290 -10.41 -7.54 13.38
C PHE A 290 -9.50 -6.54 14.10
N TYR A 291 -9.03 -5.51 13.40
CA TYR A 291 -8.06 -4.56 13.95
C TYR A 291 -8.30 -3.13 13.49
N LYS A 292 -9.39 -2.85 12.77
CA LYS A 292 -9.87 -1.48 12.60
C LYS A 292 -10.38 -0.95 13.93
N LEU A 293 -10.20 0.34 14.19
CA LEU A 293 -10.76 0.98 15.38
C LEU A 293 -12.28 0.94 15.35
#